data_AF-C7Z359-F1
#
_entry.id   AF-C7Z359-F1
#
_cell.length_a   1.000
_cell.length_b   1.000
_cell.length_c   1.000
_cell.angle_alpha   90.00
_cell.angle_beta   90.00
_cell.angle_gamma   90.00
#
_symmetry.space_group_name_H-M   'P 1'
#
loop_
_entity.id
_entity.type
_entity.pdbx_description
1 polymer ?
#
loop_
_entity_poly.entity_id
_entity_poly.type
_entity_poly.pdbx_seq_one_letter_code
_entity_poly.pdbx_strand_id
1 'polypeptide(L)'
;MSTSPPLPQTCLLSLPRELRSLIYHFYFKLEGGYVFNREDPYNGKLAMADGQPINLSLMYVCRLIAAEAKDLPLRINDVSFSTAYHQDWSPLAGRFQYLSILYAQIEMDLVRHLSRAATSKTHSEIVLKFPYFSAVFDDFEEYTSGLPLSICSRVPCTALQQLSPRGGRGILVGVYSIHHPFWARCYDDRLHSPFQQATTYALDVFSQKDPAKFKELADVAPGCFEPHEFDSLRLDPWAIPSSAELARIGRKLHDEEVWQALQRWRYPLDEEAVLRVYGRRHPRLRGSETRRYQSTNVCYREAYHFSAAAVAIRFLERLSPAQRLNLRHIVLHEDHISVGLPECHAMGLIRFCRENPRLRVERYVGLWRNILHDIQAPSLDNMPEVADDLTKGERRCEISDGRLGRILSSWFGEALALMDAGMPAGSFTLILDGNPAINLSSEIFQNGIQRSIATEQAFRRCFDKHLSNAENDHTVGYIRMGDWAPNHLLDGMGHLDNPASVIRCNFNIGTPWDVDKMVEERRQWPVQRWQDDLSRANDGGYCTLAPPLPCWSSFQLDIFEQKIVPKPAEAKDDEDGVGT
;
A
#
# COMPACT_ATOMS: atom_id res chain seq x y z
N MET A 1 79.59 -14.37 13.97
CA MET A 1 78.50 -14.03 13.03
C MET A 1 77.31 -14.90 13.37
N SER A 2 76.31 -14.34 14.07
CA SER A 2 75.09 -15.08 14.46
C SER A 2 74.01 -14.77 13.44
N THR A 3 73.76 -15.69 12.51
CA THR A 3 72.64 -15.62 11.57
C THR A 3 71.40 -16.18 12.24
N SER A 4 70.61 -15.30 12.87
CA SER A 4 69.27 -15.66 13.31
C SER A 4 68.44 -16.10 12.10
N PRO A 5 67.70 -17.22 12.15
CA PRO A 5 66.84 -17.62 11.04
C PRO A 5 65.78 -16.53 10.79
N PRO A 6 65.39 -16.29 9.53
CA PRO A 6 64.34 -15.32 9.23
C PRO A 6 63.07 -15.71 9.99
N LEU A 7 62.45 -14.74 10.67
CA LEU A 7 61.15 -14.94 11.32
C LEU A 7 60.19 -15.57 10.30
N PRO A 8 59.51 -16.68 10.65
CA PRO A 8 58.60 -17.33 9.73
C PRO A 8 57.56 -16.32 9.26
N GLN A 9 57.51 -16.11 7.95
CA GLN A 9 56.57 -15.18 7.33
C GLN A 9 55.16 -15.69 7.61
N THR A 10 54.44 -15.02 8.50
CA THR A 10 53.08 -15.40 8.86
C THR A 10 52.19 -15.27 7.63
N CYS A 11 51.73 -16.40 7.09
CA CYS A 11 50.82 -16.45 5.96
C CYS A 11 49.38 -16.58 6.48
N LEU A 12 48.42 -15.88 5.85
CA LEU A 12 47.00 -16.03 6.19
C LEU A 12 46.58 -17.51 6.19
N LEU A 13 47.08 -18.30 5.24
CA LEU A 13 46.74 -19.72 5.10
C LEU A 13 47.44 -20.65 6.11
N SER A 14 48.51 -20.18 6.78
CA SER A 14 49.14 -20.94 7.86
C SER A 14 48.45 -20.77 9.21
N LEU A 15 47.46 -19.87 9.31
CA LEU A 15 46.67 -19.69 10.51
C LEU A 15 45.65 -20.84 10.69
N PRO A 16 45.37 -21.26 11.93
CA PRO A 16 44.24 -22.13 12.25
C PRO A 16 42.93 -21.64 11.64
N ARG A 17 42.04 -22.56 11.28
CA ARG A 17 40.78 -22.26 10.59
C ARG A 17 39.91 -21.28 11.38
N GLU A 18 39.95 -21.36 12.70
CA GLU A 18 39.21 -20.51 13.63
C GLU A 18 39.65 -19.04 13.48
N LEU A 19 40.97 -18.79 13.47
CA LEU A 19 41.52 -17.45 13.25
C LEU A 19 41.23 -16.94 11.85
N ARG A 20 41.32 -17.80 10.83
CA ARG A 20 40.94 -17.43 9.45
C ARG A 20 39.47 -17.05 9.36
N SER A 21 38.58 -17.79 10.05
CA SER A 21 37.15 -17.50 10.10
C SER A 21 36.84 -16.15 10.76
N LEU A 22 37.56 -15.80 11.84
CA LEU A 22 37.48 -14.48 12.46
C LEU A 22 37.94 -13.38 11.49
N ILE A 23 39.06 -13.58 10.79
CA ILE A 23 39.55 -12.62 9.78
C ILE A 23 38.52 -12.45 8.66
N TYR A 24 37.94 -13.53 8.14
CA TYR A 24 36.89 -13.44 7.13
C TYR A 24 35.67 -12.69 7.65
N HIS A 25 35.26 -12.93 8.90
CA HIS A 25 34.15 -12.21 9.51
C HIS A 25 34.43 -10.69 9.56
N PHE A 26 35.60 -10.28 10.07
CA PHE A 26 36.02 -8.88 10.08
C PHE A 26 36.12 -8.27 8.68
N TYR A 27 36.56 -9.03 7.69
CA TYR A 27 36.71 -8.54 6.31
C TYR A 27 35.36 -8.35 5.60
N PHE A 28 34.43 -9.31 5.75
CA PHE A 28 33.17 -9.30 5.01
C PHE A 28 32.02 -8.60 5.74
N LYS A 29 32.09 -8.42 7.06
CA LYS A 29 31.05 -7.71 7.82
C LYS A 29 31.17 -6.21 7.56
N LEU A 30 30.10 -5.63 7.04
CA LEU A 30 29.99 -4.20 6.80
C LEU A 30 29.03 -3.57 7.82
N GLU A 31 29.35 -2.35 8.21
CA GLU A 31 28.40 -1.46 8.87
C GLU A 31 27.29 -1.08 7.88
N GLY A 32 26.02 -1.18 8.31
CA GLY A 32 24.86 -0.97 7.43
C GLY A 32 24.54 -2.13 6.47
N GLY A 33 25.40 -3.15 6.37
CA GLY A 33 25.14 -4.35 5.55
C GLY A 33 25.16 -4.10 4.04
N TYR A 34 24.32 -4.83 3.30
CA TYR A 34 24.16 -4.70 1.86
C TYR A 34 22.84 -4.03 1.53
N VAL A 35 22.85 -3.12 0.56
CA VAL A 35 21.65 -2.43 0.08
C VAL A 35 21.41 -2.83 -1.36
N PHE A 36 20.18 -3.23 -1.68
CA PHE A 36 19.78 -3.50 -3.05
C PHE A 36 19.58 -2.18 -3.82
N ASN A 37 20.18 -2.06 -5.01
CA ASN A 37 20.01 -0.88 -5.84
C ASN A 37 18.53 -0.74 -6.29
N ARG A 38 17.83 0.24 -5.71
CA ARG A 38 16.42 0.53 -5.98
C ARG A 38 16.16 1.24 -7.32
N GLU A 39 17.19 1.76 -7.99
CA GLU A 39 17.04 2.40 -9.30
C GLU A 39 16.77 1.36 -10.38
N ASP A 40 17.15 0.10 -10.18
CA ASP A 40 16.91 -1.00 -11.11
C ASP A 40 16.21 -2.18 -10.41
N PRO A 41 14.92 -2.12 -9.98
CA PRO A 41 14.20 -3.30 -9.47
C PRO A 41 14.21 -4.52 -10.40
N TYR A 42 14.50 -4.38 -11.71
CA TYR A 42 14.52 -5.52 -12.64
C TYR A 42 15.88 -6.19 -12.79
N ASN A 43 17.01 -5.56 -12.52
CA ASN A 43 18.36 -6.13 -12.68
C ASN A 43 19.35 -5.61 -11.63
N GLY A 44 18.83 -4.94 -10.62
CA GLY A 44 19.58 -4.35 -9.52
C GLY A 44 20.47 -5.36 -8.84
N LYS A 45 21.58 -4.84 -8.33
CA LYS A 45 22.60 -5.60 -7.62
C LYS A 45 22.68 -5.09 -6.20
N LEU A 46 23.19 -5.96 -5.32
CA LEU A 46 23.58 -5.54 -4.00
C LEU A 46 24.84 -4.67 -4.08
N ALA A 47 24.82 -3.58 -3.32
CA ALA A 47 25.93 -2.67 -3.08
C ALA A 47 26.18 -2.55 -1.57
N MET A 48 27.28 -1.91 -1.20
CA MET A 48 27.51 -1.45 0.17
C MET A 48 26.53 -0.31 0.51
N ALA A 49 26.36 -0.02 1.80
CA ALA A 49 25.44 1.02 2.27
C ALA A 49 25.78 2.45 1.78
N ASP A 50 27.05 2.70 1.42
CA ASP A 50 27.51 3.95 0.81
C ASP A 50 27.36 3.99 -0.73
N GLY A 51 26.76 2.94 -1.32
CA GLY A 51 26.57 2.79 -2.76
C GLY A 51 27.76 2.17 -3.51
N GLN A 52 28.88 1.90 -2.84
CA GLN A 52 30.05 1.29 -3.49
C GLN A 52 29.81 -0.20 -3.83
N PRO A 53 30.49 -0.77 -4.84
CA PRO A 53 30.41 -2.20 -5.14
C PRO A 53 30.88 -3.07 -3.97
N ILE A 54 30.23 -4.21 -3.76
CA ILE A 54 30.65 -5.17 -2.72
C ILE A 54 32.08 -5.66 -2.98
N ASN A 55 32.94 -5.53 -1.98
CA ASN A 55 34.33 -5.97 -2.05
C ASN A 55 34.45 -7.46 -1.72
N LEU A 56 34.55 -8.28 -2.76
CA LEU A 56 34.79 -9.73 -2.65
C LEU A 56 36.25 -10.11 -3.00
N SER A 57 37.17 -9.14 -3.05
CA SER A 57 38.54 -9.33 -3.56
C SER A 57 39.27 -10.47 -2.86
N LEU A 58 39.11 -10.61 -1.54
CA LEU A 58 39.75 -11.67 -0.77
C LEU A 58 39.33 -13.09 -1.23
N MET A 59 38.09 -13.28 -1.68
CA MET A 59 37.64 -14.57 -2.23
C MET A 59 38.32 -14.91 -3.55
N TYR A 60 38.75 -13.91 -4.32
CA TYR A 60 39.40 -14.13 -5.61
C TYR A 60 40.90 -14.42 -5.51
N VAL A 61 41.50 -14.28 -4.32
CA VAL A 61 42.93 -14.52 -4.09
C VAL A 61 43.30 -15.99 -4.21
N CYS A 62 42.52 -16.92 -3.63
CA CYS A 62 42.76 -18.36 -3.78
C CYS A 62 41.50 -19.21 -3.54
N ARG A 63 41.52 -20.44 -4.09
CA ARG A 63 40.38 -21.38 -4.01
C ARG A 63 40.02 -21.80 -2.58
N LEU A 64 41.00 -21.89 -1.68
CA LEU A 64 40.75 -22.26 -0.28
C LEU A 64 39.94 -21.17 0.44
N ILE A 65 40.34 -19.91 0.30
CA ILE A 65 39.61 -18.77 0.87
C ILE A 65 38.21 -18.69 0.25
N ALA A 66 38.09 -18.82 -1.08
CA ALA A 66 36.80 -18.83 -1.75
C ALA A 66 35.87 -19.92 -1.17
N ALA A 67 36.38 -21.15 -1.01
CA ALA A 67 35.59 -22.27 -0.50
C ALA A 67 35.16 -22.09 0.96
N GLU A 68 36.02 -21.49 1.79
CA GLU A 68 35.72 -21.26 3.21
C GLU A 68 34.82 -20.05 3.45
N ALA A 69 34.89 -19.03 2.59
CA ALA A 69 34.20 -17.76 2.78
C ALA A 69 32.96 -17.55 1.89
N LYS A 70 32.70 -18.39 0.88
CA LYS A 70 31.62 -18.19 -0.11
C LYS A 70 30.24 -17.87 0.45
N ASP A 71 29.94 -18.38 1.63
CA ASP A 71 28.64 -18.24 2.28
C ASP A 71 28.59 -17.08 3.29
N LEU A 72 29.76 -16.56 3.71
CA LEU A 72 29.88 -15.56 4.77
C LEU A 72 29.25 -14.21 4.41
N PRO A 73 29.51 -13.62 3.21
CA PRO A 73 28.97 -12.30 2.85
C PRO A 73 27.48 -12.14 3.13
N LEU A 74 26.64 -13.07 2.63
CA LEU A 74 25.18 -13.03 2.82
C LEU A 74 24.74 -13.51 4.22
N ARG A 75 25.59 -14.23 4.93
CA ARG A 75 25.25 -14.81 6.25
C ARG A 75 25.45 -13.83 7.40
N ILE A 76 26.40 -12.91 7.27
CA ILE A 76 26.77 -12.00 8.36
C ILE A 76 26.28 -10.57 8.14
N ASN A 77 25.87 -10.22 6.92
CA ASN A 77 25.33 -8.91 6.59
C ASN A 77 23.82 -8.96 6.44
N ASP A 78 23.19 -7.88 6.89
CA ASP A 78 21.80 -7.61 6.61
C ASP A 78 21.65 -7.23 5.13
N VAL A 79 20.51 -7.56 4.53
CA VAL A 79 20.20 -7.18 3.16
C VAL A 79 18.97 -6.27 3.15
N SER A 80 19.18 -5.01 2.85
CA SER A 80 18.16 -3.97 2.89
C SER A 80 17.59 -3.68 1.51
N PHE A 81 16.27 -3.52 1.46
CA PHE A 81 15.51 -3.12 0.28
C PHE A 81 14.68 -1.90 0.63
N SER A 82 14.50 -0.99 -0.33
CA SER A 82 13.59 0.15 -0.19
C SER A 82 12.55 0.12 -1.30
N THR A 83 11.48 0.88 -1.12
CA THR A 83 10.52 1.18 -2.19
C THR A 83 11.27 1.62 -3.44
N ALA A 84 10.92 1.05 -4.59
CA ALA A 84 11.64 1.25 -5.84
C ALA A 84 10.82 2.07 -6.83
N TYR A 85 11.48 3.10 -7.36
CA TYR A 85 10.99 3.93 -8.45
C TYR A 85 12.02 3.98 -9.57
N HIS A 86 11.53 3.88 -10.79
CA HIS A 86 12.29 4.12 -12.00
C HIS A 86 11.38 4.79 -13.03
N GLN A 87 11.86 5.83 -13.69
CA GLN A 87 11.06 6.67 -14.58
C GLN A 87 10.42 5.86 -15.74
N ASP A 88 11.14 4.88 -16.28
CA ASP A 88 10.62 4.04 -17.37
C ASP A 88 9.61 2.99 -16.90
N TRP A 89 9.56 2.71 -15.59
CA TRP A 89 8.71 1.65 -15.02
C TRP A 89 7.55 2.18 -14.18
N SER A 90 7.59 3.43 -13.76
CA SER A 90 6.47 4.10 -13.09
C SER A 90 5.15 3.91 -13.87
N PRO A 91 5.09 4.13 -15.20
CA PRO A 91 3.87 3.83 -15.95
C PRO A 91 3.47 2.34 -15.88
N LEU A 92 4.42 1.41 -15.95
CA LEU A 92 4.14 -0.04 -15.86
C LEU A 92 3.59 -0.42 -14.48
N ALA A 93 4.13 0.16 -13.40
CA ALA A 93 3.60 0.00 -12.04
C ALA A 93 2.16 0.53 -11.94
N GLY A 94 1.88 1.70 -12.53
CA GLY A 94 0.52 2.23 -12.61
C GLY A 94 -0.44 1.35 -13.42
N ARG A 95 0.04 0.75 -14.52
CA ARG A 95 -0.75 -0.22 -15.31
C ARG A 95 -1.01 -1.51 -14.54
N PHE A 96 0.01 -2.04 -13.86
CA PHE A 96 -0.12 -3.19 -12.96
C PHE A 96 -1.20 -2.95 -11.90
N GLN A 97 -1.18 -1.78 -11.27
CA GLN A 97 -2.19 -1.39 -10.30
C GLN A 97 -3.61 -1.37 -10.88
N TYR A 98 -3.77 -0.69 -12.02
CA TYR A 98 -5.07 -0.60 -12.69
C TYR A 98 -5.61 -1.99 -13.05
N LEU A 99 -4.78 -2.84 -13.67
CA LEU A 99 -5.20 -4.18 -14.09
C LEU A 99 -5.53 -5.08 -12.88
N SER A 100 -4.80 -4.94 -11.77
CA SER A 100 -5.08 -5.68 -10.54
C SER A 100 -6.43 -5.29 -9.94
N ILE A 101 -6.75 -3.99 -9.88
CA ILE A 101 -8.06 -3.51 -9.42
C ILE A 101 -9.17 -4.01 -10.35
N LEU A 102 -8.97 -3.86 -11.67
CA LEU A 102 -9.96 -4.24 -12.67
C LEU A 102 -10.28 -5.73 -12.56
N TYR A 103 -9.27 -6.57 -12.44
CA TYR A 103 -9.44 -8.00 -12.31
C TYR A 103 -10.12 -8.40 -10.99
N ALA A 104 -9.72 -7.81 -9.85
CA ALA A 104 -10.37 -8.03 -8.57
C ALA A 104 -11.87 -7.67 -8.57
N GLN A 105 -12.25 -6.63 -9.33
CA GLN A 105 -13.65 -6.25 -9.52
C GLN A 105 -14.41 -7.24 -10.40
N ILE A 106 -13.78 -7.76 -11.46
CA ILE A 106 -14.36 -8.84 -12.28
C ILE A 106 -14.64 -10.08 -11.42
N GLU A 107 -13.67 -10.50 -10.59
CA GLU A 107 -13.86 -11.63 -9.67
C GLU A 107 -15.04 -11.42 -8.73
N MET A 108 -15.16 -10.23 -8.14
CA MET A 108 -16.27 -9.90 -7.25
C MET A 108 -17.62 -9.83 -7.94
N ASP A 109 -17.66 -9.29 -9.14
CA ASP A 109 -18.89 -9.28 -9.95
C ASP A 109 -19.31 -10.71 -10.27
N LEU A 110 -18.38 -11.58 -10.65
CA LEU A 110 -18.66 -13.00 -10.88
C LEU A 110 -19.19 -13.71 -9.63
N VAL A 111 -18.54 -13.54 -8.47
CA VAL A 111 -19.04 -14.09 -7.19
C VAL A 111 -20.47 -13.59 -6.93
N ARG A 112 -20.74 -12.30 -7.14
CA ARG A 112 -22.08 -11.72 -6.96
C ARG A 112 -23.11 -12.38 -7.87
N HIS A 113 -22.81 -12.54 -9.16
CA HIS A 113 -23.73 -13.15 -10.12
C HIS A 113 -23.95 -14.63 -9.85
N LEU A 114 -22.90 -15.38 -9.54
CA LEU A 114 -22.97 -16.80 -9.22
C LEU A 114 -23.71 -17.06 -7.92
N SER A 115 -23.48 -16.20 -6.91
CA SER A 115 -24.16 -16.27 -5.62
C SER A 115 -25.68 -16.23 -5.76
N ARG A 116 -26.22 -15.44 -6.69
CA ARG A 116 -27.68 -15.34 -6.93
C ARG A 116 -28.31 -16.61 -7.47
N ALA A 117 -27.54 -17.40 -8.22
CA ALA A 117 -28.01 -18.68 -8.76
C ALA A 117 -27.69 -19.85 -7.80
N ALA A 118 -26.88 -19.61 -6.77
CA ALA A 118 -26.41 -20.64 -5.87
C ALA A 118 -27.46 -21.05 -4.83
N THR A 119 -27.36 -22.29 -4.36
CA THR A 119 -28.21 -22.79 -3.27
C THR A 119 -27.71 -22.29 -1.92
N SER A 120 -28.61 -22.19 -0.94
CA SER A 120 -28.25 -21.91 0.47
C SER A 120 -27.19 -22.89 1.02
N LYS A 121 -27.17 -24.15 0.55
CA LYS A 121 -26.12 -25.12 0.90
C LYS A 121 -24.75 -24.70 0.38
N THR A 122 -24.68 -24.16 -0.84
CA THR A 122 -23.43 -23.64 -1.43
C THR A 122 -22.93 -22.44 -0.64
N HIS A 123 -23.82 -21.51 -0.27
CA HIS A 123 -23.45 -20.38 0.60
C HIS A 123 -22.92 -20.86 1.95
N SER A 124 -23.59 -21.83 2.57
CA SER A 124 -23.18 -22.42 3.84
C SER A 124 -21.80 -23.07 3.77
N GLU A 125 -21.46 -23.72 2.66
CA GLU A 125 -20.12 -24.30 2.43
C GLU A 125 -19.02 -23.24 2.39
N ILE A 126 -19.30 -22.08 1.77
CA ILE A 126 -18.37 -20.95 1.70
C ILE A 126 -18.24 -20.28 3.07
N VAL A 127 -19.37 -19.99 3.74
CA VAL A 127 -19.41 -19.35 5.06
C VAL A 127 -18.78 -20.24 6.15
N LEU A 128 -18.90 -21.57 6.04
CA LEU A 128 -18.25 -22.49 6.97
C LEU A 128 -16.72 -22.31 6.99
N LYS A 129 -16.13 -22.03 5.83
CA LYS A 129 -14.69 -21.81 5.70
C LYS A 129 -14.30 -20.35 5.94
N PHE A 130 -15.16 -19.41 5.51
CA PHE A 130 -14.94 -17.96 5.61
C PHE A 130 -16.19 -17.29 6.21
N PRO A 131 -16.35 -17.28 7.55
CA PRO A 131 -17.58 -16.80 8.20
C PRO A 131 -17.96 -15.36 7.86
N TYR A 132 -16.96 -14.47 7.72
CA TYR A 132 -17.18 -13.07 7.36
C TYR A 132 -17.79 -12.88 5.96
N PHE A 133 -17.78 -13.90 5.11
CA PHE A 133 -18.36 -13.87 3.77
C PHE A 133 -19.90 -13.89 3.80
N SER A 134 -20.52 -14.22 4.94
CA SER A 134 -21.99 -14.11 5.12
C SER A 134 -22.47 -12.69 4.84
N ALA A 135 -21.82 -11.69 5.45
CA ALA A 135 -22.17 -10.29 5.22
C ALA A 135 -21.90 -9.83 3.77
N VAL A 136 -21.08 -10.54 2.99
CA VAL A 136 -20.98 -10.29 1.53
C VAL A 136 -22.29 -10.67 0.86
N PHE A 137 -22.81 -11.86 1.18
CA PHE A 137 -23.99 -12.40 0.56
C PHE A 137 -25.24 -11.60 0.92
N ASP A 138 -25.37 -11.18 2.18
CA ASP A 138 -26.50 -10.35 2.64
C ASP A 138 -26.61 -9.03 1.85
N ASP A 139 -25.49 -8.35 1.62
CA ASP A 139 -25.41 -7.11 0.84
C ASP A 139 -25.72 -7.32 -0.66
N PHE A 140 -25.33 -8.47 -1.21
CA PHE A 140 -25.68 -8.83 -2.60
C PHE A 140 -27.19 -8.98 -2.80
N GLU A 141 -27.93 -9.35 -1.74
CA GLU A 141 -29.39 -9.43 -1.73
C GLU A 141 -30.03 -8.04 -1.56
N GLU A 142 -29.47 -7.16 -0.71
CA GLU A 142 -30.00 -5.82 -0.42
C GLU A 142 -29.90 -4.87 -1.64
N TYR A 143 -28.80 -4.89 -2.39
CA TYR A 143 -28.56 -3.99 -3.54
C TYR A 143 -29.32 -4.37 -4.83
N THR A 144 -30.27 -5.31 -4.77
CA THR A 144 -31.00 -5.84 -5.92
C THR A 144 -32.05 -4.89 -6.53
N SER A 145 -32.45 -3.82 -5.83
CA SER A 145 -33.47 -2.89 -6.32
C SER A 145 -32.88 -1.78 -7.21
N GLY A 146 -32.57 -2.09 -8.48
CA GLY A 146 -32.65 -1.08 -9.54
C GLY A 146 -31.42 -0.74 -10.41
N LEU A 147 -30.32 -1.52 -10.38
CA LEU A 147 -29.17 -1.29 -11.29
C LEU A 147 -28.98 -2.43 -12.31
N PRO A 148 -28.68 -2.12 -13.59
CA PRO A 148 -28.43 -3.15 -14.59
C PRO A 148 -27.15 -3.94 -14.29
N LEU A 149 -27.26 -5.25 -14.51
CA LEU A 149 -26.30 -6.31 -14.23
C LEU A 149 -25.20 -6.40 -15.30
N SER A 150 -24.33 -5.38 -15.42
CA SER A 150 -23.14 -5.50 -16.26
C SER A 150 -21.92 -5.87 -15.43
N ILE A 151 -21.23 -6.96 -15.77
CA ILE A 151 -19.90 -7.25 -15.25
C ILE A 151 -18.96 -6.13 -15.73
N CYS A 152 -18.42 -5.37 -14.78
CA CYS A 152 -17.25 -4.51 -14.95
C CYS A 152 -17.28 -3.42 -16.06
N SER A 153 -18.44 -2.99 -16.57
CA SER A 153 -18.51 -1.95 -17.63
C SER A 153 -18.11 -0.54 -17.17
N ARG A 154 -18.16 -0.25 -15.86
CA ARG A 154 -17.95 1.11 -15.31
C ARG A 154 -16.49 1.41 -14.96
N VAL A 155 -15.66 0.39 -14.78
CA VAL A 155 -14.30 0.55 -14.26
C VAL A 155 -13.40 1.29 -15.24
N PRO A 156 -13.34 0.91 -16.53
CA PRO A 156 -12.57 1.68 -17.51
C PRO A 156 -13.08 3.12 -17.62
N CYS A 157 -14.40 3.34 -17.66
CA CYS A 157 -14.97 4.69 -17.74
C CYS A 157 -14.60 5.57 -16.55
N THR A 158 -14.68 5.05 -15.32
CA THR A 158 -14.36 5.83 -14.13
C THR A 158 -12.84 6.01 -13.95
N ALA A 159 -12.01 5.04 -14.34
CA ALA A 159 -10.56 5.20 -14.40
C ALA A 159 -10.16 6.28 -15.42
N LEU A 160 -10.77 6.25 -16.61
CA LEU A 160 -10.61 7.29 -17.63
C LEU A 160 -11.10 8.65 -17.12
N GLN A 161 -12.20 8.72 -16.38
CA GLN A 161 -12.65 9.97 -15.76
C GLN A 161 -11.58 10.50 -14.78
N GLN A 162 -11.06 9.68 -13.87
CA GLN A 162 -10.04 10.08 -12.89
C GLN A 162 -8.69 10.45 -13.54
N LEU A 163 -8.35 9.78 -14.64
CA LEU A 163 -7.17 10.08 -15.44
C LEU A 163 -7.36 11.25 -16.40
N SER A 164 -8.61 11.60 -16.73
CA SER A 164 -8.92 12.64 -17.69
C SER A 164 -8.43 14.01 -17.20
N PRO A 165 -8.14 14.95 -18.13
CA PRO A 165 -7.83 16.32 -17.77
C PRO A 165 -8.90 16.96 -16.87
N ARG A 166 -10.17 16.53 -16.98
CA ARG A 166 -11.31 17.11 -16.26
C ARG A 166 -11.62 16.45 -14.91
N GLY A 167 -11.02 15.30 -14.59
CA GLY A 167 -11.37 14.53 -13.38
C GLY A 167 -10.32 14.53 -12.27
N GLY A 168 -9.16 15.17 -12.49
CA GLY A 168 -8.32 15.81 -11.46
C GLY A 168 -7.65 14.97 -10.38
N ARG A 169 -8.10 13.74 -10.12
CA ARG A 169 -7.69 12.96 -8.93
C ARG A 169 -6.49 12.05 -9.16
N GLY A 170 -6.23 11.60 -10.38
CA GLY A 170 -5.21 10.56 -10.60
C GLY A 170 -5.69 9.18 -10.13
N ILE A 171 -4.91 8.13 -10.39
CA ILE A 171 -5.26 6.78 -9.92
C ILE A 171 -4.88 6.63 -8.44
N LEU A 172 -3.75 7.19 -7.98
CA LEU A 172 -3.28 7.11 -6.59
C LEU A 172 -4.29 7.69 -5.60
N VAL A 173 -4.99 8.76 -5.99
CA VAL A 173 -5.84 9.60 -5.10
C VAL A 173 -7.34 9.59 -5.50
N GLY A 174 -7.73 8.75 -6.46
CA GLY A 174 -9.07 8.69 -7.06
C GLY A 174 -10.20 8.16 -6.15
N VAL A 175 -11.44 8.08 -6.64
CA VAL A 175 -12.55 7.31 -5.98
C VAL A 175 -12.27 5.79 -6.07
N TYR A 176 -11.27 5.41 -6.87
CA TYR A 176 -10.57 4.12 -6.82
C TYR A 176 -9.22 4.27 -6.12
N SER A 177 -9.11 5.16 -5.13
CA SER A 177 -7.91 5.33 -4.33
C SER A 177 -7.44 3.94 -3.89
N ILE A 178 -6.19 3.73 -4.23
CA ILE A 178 -5.54 2.48 -4.64
C ILE A 178 -5.56 1.39 -3.59
N HIS A 179 -5.88 1.74 -2.36
CA HIS A 179 -5.68 0.84 -1.24
C HIS A 179 -6.81 -0.17 -1.10
N HIS A 180 -8.02 0.09 -1.63
CA HIS A 180 -9.19 -0.57 -1.06
C HIS A 180 -10.41 -0.69 -2.02
N PRO A 181 -10.29 -1.39 -3.17
CA PRO A 181 -11.39 -1.52 -4.15
C PRO A 181 -12.65 -2.19 -3.57
N PHE A 182 -12.52 -2.93 -2.47
CA PHE A 182 -13.62 -3.59 -1.78
C PHE A 182 -14.33 -2.71 -0.74
N TRP A 183 -13.87 -1.48 -0.51
CA TRP A 183 -14.34 -0.64 0.59
C TRP A 183 -15.44 0.35 0.20
N ALA A 184 -15.98 0.20 -1.01
CA ALA A 184 -17.18 0.92 -1.41
C ALA A 184 -18.40 0.36 -0.66
N ARG A 185 -18.52 0.76 0.61
CA ARG A 185 -19.73 0.94 1.45
C ARG A 185 -20.03 -0.03 2.59
N CYS A 186 -19.46 -1.24 2.68
CA CYS A 186 -19.88 -2.21 3.73
C CYS A 186 -18.78 -3.05 4.40
N TYR A 187 -17.48 -2.89 4.11
CA TYR A 187 -16.48 -3.93 4.41
C TYR A 187 -15.14 -3.41 5.01
N ASP A 188 -15.22 -2.42 5.89
CA ASP A 188 -14.08 -1.73 6.54
C ASP A 188 -13.17 -2.66 7.37
N ASP A 189 -13.67 -3.84 7.77
CA ASP A 189 -12.93 -4.81 8.57
C ASP A 189 -12.28 -5.95 7.75
N ARG A 190 -12.34 -5.91 6.41
CA ARG A 190 -11.82 -7.02 5.59
C ARG A 190 -10.44 -6.76 5.02
N LEU A 191 -9.51 -7.57 5.49
CA LEU A 191 -8.15 -7.68 4.98
C LEU A 191 -8.13 -8.21 3.54
N HIS A 192 -7.22 -7.69 2.73
CA HIS A 192 -7.08 -8.05 1.32
C HIS A 192 -6.74 -9.53 1.15
N SER A 193 -5.74 -10.05 1.86
CA SER A 193 -5.28 -11.44 1.68
C SER A 193 -6.36 -12.47 2.00
N PRO A 194 -7.01 -12.43 3.18
CA PRO A 194 -8.14 -13.31 3.48
C PRO A 194 -9.29 -13.11 2.51
N PHE A 195 -9.63 -11.87 2.16
CA PHE A 195 -10.73 -11.59 1.25
C PHE A 195 -10.50 -12.23 -0.13
N GLN A 196 -9.32 -12.04 -0.71
CA GLN A 196 -8.94 -12.64 -1.98
C GLN A 196 -8.96 -14.18 -1.94
N GLN A 197 -8.53 -14.78 -0.81
CA GLN A 197 -8.62 -16.23 -0.61
C GLN A 197 -10.08 -16.71 -0.57
N ALA A 198 -10.97 -15.98 0.09
CA ALA A 198 -12.39 -16.31 0.13
C ALA A 198 -13.06 -16.16 -1.24
N THR A 199 -12.76 -15.08 -1.97
CA THR A 199 -13.25 -14.86 -3.33
C THR A 199 -12.80 -15.98 -4.26
N THR A 200 -11.51 -16.35 -4.22
CA THR A 200 -10.97 -17.47 -5.03
C THR A 200 -11.68 -18.77 -4.67
N TYR A 201 -11.80 -19.08 -3.38
CA TYR A 201 -12.49 -20.29 -2.93
C TYR A 201 -13.97 -20.32 -3.31
N ALA A 202 -14.66 -19.18 -3.23
CA ALA A 202 -16.05 -19.07 -3.65
C ALA A 202 -16.20 -19.35 -5.14
N LEU A 203 -15.35 -18.76 -6.00
CA LEU A 203 -15.33 -19.04 -7.43
C LEU A 203 -15.05 -20.52 -7.73
N ASP A 204 -14.10 -21.15 -7.02
CA ASP A 204 -13.83 -22.58 -7.13
C ASP A 204 -15.05 -23.42 -6.78
N VAL A 205 -15.71 -23.12 -5.65
CA VAL A 205 -16.94 -23.83 -5.24
C VAL A 205 -18.03 -23.63 -6.29
N PHE A 206 -18.26 -22.41 -6.77
CA PHE A 206 -19.30 -22.15 -7.78
C PHE A 206 -19.01 -22.88 -9.09
N SER A 207 -17.76 -22.84 -9.58
CA SER A 207 -17.35 -23.53 -10.81
C SER A 207 -17.56 -25.04 -10.73
N GLN A 208 -17.41 -25.65 -9.55
CA GLN A 208 -17.64 -27.08 -9.34
C GLN A 208 -19.13 -27.44 -9.25
N LYS A 209 -19.95 -26.59 -8.61
CA LYS A 209 -21.39 -26.86 -8.40
C LYS A 209 -22.22 -26.57 -9.63
N ASP A 210 -21.88 -25.52 -10.38
CA ASP A 210 -22.56 -25.14 -11.63
C ASP A 210 -21.54 -24.68 -12.70
N PRO A 211 -20.84 -25.63 -13.33
CA PRO A 211 -19.83 -25.31 -14.36
C PRO A 211 -20.43 -24.59 -15.57
N ALA A 212 -21.68 -24.88 -15.91
CA ALA A 212 -22.35 -24.29 -17.06
C ALA A 212 -22.62 -22.80 -16.83
N LYS A 213 -23.15 -22.45 -15.65
CA LYS A 213 -23.39 -21.05 -15.31
C LYS A 213 -22.11 -20.26 -15.09
N PHE A 214 -21.10 -20.89 -14.47
CA PHE A 214 -19.76 -20.30 -14.35
C PHE A 214 -19.20 -19.96 -15.73
N LYS A 215 -19.25 -20.91 -16.67
CA LYS A 215 -18.80 -20.65 -18.04
C LYS A 215 -19.60 -19.54 -18.72
N GLU A 216 -20.93 -19.57 -18.65
CA GLU A 216 -21.80 -18.54 -19.24
C GLU A 216 -21.42 -17.12 -18.75
N LEU A 217 -21.17 -16.97 -17.45
CA LEU A 217 -20.80 -15.68 -16.84
C LEU A 217 -19.34 -15.29 -17.13
N ALA A 218 -18.42 -16.25 -17.14
CA ALA A 218 -17.04 -16.01 -17.50
C ALA A 218 -16.91 -15.58 -18.98
N ASP A 219 -17.67 -16.18 -19.89
CA ASP A 219 -17.64 -15.88 -21.33
C ASP A 219 -18.13 -14.44 -21.65
N VAL A 220 -18.97 -13.85 -20.77
CA VAL A 220 -19.43 -12.45 -20.90
C VAL A 220 -18.63 -11.48 -20.03
N ALA A 221 -17.72 -11.97 -19.20
CA ALA A 221 -16.82 -11.12 -18.43
C ALA A 221 -15.74 -10.51 -19.34
N PRO A 222 -15.38 -9.23 -19.18
CA PRO A 222 -14.36 -8.60 -20.01
C PRO A 222 -13.04 -9.39 -20.03
N GLY A 223 -12.51 -9.63 -21.23
CA GLY A 223 -11.20 -10.26 -21.45
C GLY A 223 -11.08 -11.76 -21.16
N CYS A 224 -12.19 -12.43 -20.83
CA CYS A 224 -12.23 -13.86 -20.57
C CYS A 224 -12.89 -14.58 -21.75
N PHE A 225 -12.09 -15.13 -22.67
CA PHE A 225 -12.61 -15.84 -23.84
C PHE A 225 -12.87 -17.32 -23.56
N GLU A 226 -12.20 -17.88 -22.53
CA GLU A 226 -12.40 -19.24 -22.04
C GLU A 226 -12.12 -19.32 -20.52
N PRO A 227 -12.80 -20.21 -19.75
CA PRO A 227 -12.64 -20.31 -18.29
C PRO A 227 -11.21 -20.52 -17.79
N HIS A 228 -10.36 -21.23 -18.55
CA HIS A 228 -8.96 -21.48 -18.17
C HIS A 228 -8.07 -20.24 -18.32
N GLU A 229 -8.51 -19.23 -19.06
CA GLU A 229 -7.77 -17.97 -19.21
C GLU A 229 -8.00 -17.02 -18.04
N PHE A 230 -9.05 -17.25 -17.25
CA PHE A 230 -9.44 -16.42 -16.10
C PHE A 230 -8.28 -16.28 -15.11
N ASP A 231 -7.76 -17.41 -14.64
CA ASP A 231 -6.62 -17.45 -13.71
C ASP A 231 -5.35 -16.82 -14.29
N SER A 232 -5.20 -16.82 -15.63
CA SER A 232 -4.04 -16.23 -16.29
C SER A 232 -4.04 -14.69 -16.28
N LEU A 233 -5.15 -14.06 -15.89
CA LEU A 233 -5.27 -12.61 -15.74
C LEU A 233 -4.94 -12.15 -14.31
N ARG A 234 -4.97 -13.07 -13.34
CA ARG A 234 -4.64 -12.76 -11.94
C ARG A 234 -3.15 -12.44 -11.83
N LEU A 235 -2.87 -11.35 -11.13
CA LEU A 235 -1.51 -10.93 -10.80
C LEU A 235 -1.35 -10.98 -9.29
N ASP A 236 -0.27 -11.58 -8.81
CA ASP A 236 0.04 -11.56 -7.38
C ASP A 236 0.25 -10.11 -6.91
N PRO A 237 -0.25 -9.70 -5.74
CA PRO A 237 -0.12 -8.34 -5.22
C PRO A 237 1.33 -7.84 -5.17
N TRP A 238 2.25 -8.71 -4.77
CA TRP A 238 3.69 -8.42 -4.65
C TRP A 238 4.48 -8.66 -5.95
N ALA A 239 3.82 -8.91 -7.08
CA ALA A 239 4.52 -9.16 -8.33
C ALA A 239 5.20 -7.90 -8.87
N ILE A 240 6.25 -8.11 -9.68
CA ILE A 240 6.82 -7.08 -10.57
C ILE A 240 6.71 -7.62 -12.00
N PRO A 241 5.53 -7.48 -12.66
CA PRO A 241 5.29 -8.09 -13.96
C PRO A 241 6.17 -7.52 -15.07
N SER A 242 6.35 -8.29 -16.13
CA SER A 242 7.03 -7.77 -17.33
C SER A 242 6.12 -6.87 -18.15
N SER A 243 6.70 -5.95 -18.93
CA SER A 243 5.93 -5.12 -19.89
C SER A 243 5.11 -5.98 -20.87
N ALA A 244 5.67 -7.11 -21.33
CA ALA A 244 4.99 -8.03 -22.23
C ALA A 244 3.77 -8.71 -21.59
N GLU A 245 3.87 -9.06 -20.30
CA GLU A 245 2.79 -9.66 -19.53
C GLU A 245 1.64 -8.66 -19.28
N LEU A 246 1.95 -7.44 -18.83
CA LEU A 246 0.95 -6.38 -18.66
C LEU A 246 0.30 -6.00 -19.99
N ALA A 247 1.06 -5.98 -21.09
CA ALA A 247 0.52 -5.74 -22.42
C ALA A 247 -0.41 -6.86 -22.89
N ARG A 248 -0.12 -8.12 -22.55
CA ARG A 248 -0.99 -9.26 -22.86
C ARG A 248 -2.31 -9.16 -22.10
N ILE A 249 -2.25 -8.93 -20.78
CA ILE A 249 -3.43 -8.81 -19.92
C ILE A 249 -4.25 -7.59 -20.32
N GLY A 250 -3.61 -6.44 -20.50
CA GLY A 250 -4.26 -5.20 -20.89
C GLY A 250 -5.00 -5.27 -22.22
N ARG A 251 -4.42 -5.92 -23.25
CA ARG A 251 -5.13 -6.17 -24.53
C ARG A 251 -6.40 -7.00 -24.37
N LYS A 252 -6.39 -7.98 -23.45
CA LYS A 252 -7.59 -8.78 -23.16
C LYS A 252 -8.64 -7.94 -22.44
N LEU A 253 -8.21 -7.08 -21.53
CA LEU A 253 -9.09 -6.22 -20.73
C LEU A 253 -9.39 -4.86 -21.40
N HIS A 254 -9.01 -4.67 -22.66
CA HIS A 254 -9.21 -3.46 -23.46
C HIS A 254 -8.77 -2.18 -22.74
N ASP A 255 -7.57 -2.21 -22.14
CA ASP A 255 -7.04 -1.10 -21.34
C ASP A 255 -6.33 -0.01 -22.17
N GLU A 256 -6.37 -0.05 -23.50
CA GLU A 256 -5.52 0.78 -24.36
C GLU A 256 -5.63 2.28 -24.05
N GLU A 257 -6.85 2.78 -23.85
CA GLU A 257 -7.09 4.19 -23.53
C GLU A 257 -6.56 4.57 -22.15
N VAL A 258 -6.74 3.69 -21.15
CA VAL A 258 -6.24 3.88 -19.78
C VAL A 258 -4.72 3.84 -19.78
N TRP A 259 -4.13 2.89 -20.51
CA TRP A 259 -2.68 2.77 -20.66
C TRP A 259 -2.08 4.02 -21.32
N GLN A 260 -2.72 4.56 -22.35
CA GLN A 260 -2.30 5.84 -22.92
C GLN A 260 -2.43 6.98 -21.91
N ALA A 261 -3.53 7.04 -21.16
CA ALA A 261 -3.78 8.10 -20.20
C ALA A 261 -2.78 8.10 -19.03
N LEU A 262 -2.39 6.92 -18.53
CA LEU A 262 -1.34 6.73 -17.51
C LEU A 262 0.01 7.33 -17.89
N GLN A 263 0.34 7.34 -19.18
CA GLN A 263 1.62 7.85 -19.69
C GLN A 263 1.62 9.37 -19.93
N ARG A 264 0.44 10.00 -19.96
CA ARG A 264 0.29 11.41 -20.31
C ARG A 264 0.79 12.33 -19.18
N TRP A 265 1.57 13.31 -19.58
CA TRP A 265 1.84 14.49 -18.77
C TRP A 265 0.61 15.38 -18.76
N ARG A 266 0.16 15.81 -17.58
CA ARG A 266 -1.07 16.59 -17.40
C ARG A 266 -0.73 17.97 -16.84
N TYR A 267 -1.35 19.00 -17.40
CA TYR A 267 -1.39 20.29 -16.76
C TYR A 267 -2.47 20.26 -15.67
N PRO A 268 -2.24 20.88 -14.50
CA PRO A 268 -3.30 21.15 -13.54
C PRO A 268 -4.43 21.94 -14.22
N LEU A 269 -5.66 21.72 -13.79
CA LEU A 269 -6.81 22.48 -14.31
C LEU A 269 -6.59 23.99 -14.16
N ASP A 270 -7.05 24.78 -15.13
CA ASP A 270 -7.17 26.22 -14.97
C ASP A 270 -8.38 26.59 -14.10
N GLU A 271 -8.45 27.86 -13.68
CA GLU A 271 -9.50 28.35 -12.79
C GLU A 271 -10.92 28.11 -13.35
N GLU A 272 -11.11 28.30 -14.65
CA GLU A 272 -12.42 28.12 -15.30
C GLU A 272 -12.84 26.65 -15.30
N ALA A 273 -11.91 25.74 -15.58
CA ALA A 273 -12.13 24.31 -15.53
C ALA A 273 -12.37 23.81 -14.10
N VAL A 274 -11.62 24.31 -13.11
CA VAL A 274 -11.89 24.02 -11.68
C VAL A 274 -13.31 24.45 -11.30
N LEU A 275 -13.73 25.67 -11.69
CA LEU A 275 -15.07 26.17 -11.42
C LEU A 275 -16.17 25.33 -12.11
N ARG A 276 -15.93 24.85 -13.33
CA ARG A 276 -16.86 23.96 -14.04
C ARG A 276 -16.98 22.58 -13.39
N VAL A 277 -15.86 22.01 -12.93
CA VAL A 277 -15.82 20.65 -12.38
C VAL A 277 -16.32 20.60 -10.94
N TYR A 278 -15.93 21.55 -10.10
CA TYR A 278 -16.17 21.51 -8.66
C TYR A 278 -17.27 22.49 -8.18
N GLY A 279 -17.68 23.44 -9.02
CA GLY A 279 -18.72 24.44 -8.73
C GLY A 279 -18.28 25.58 -7.80
N ARG A 280 -18.99 26.73 -7.87
CA ARG A 280 -18.64 27.98 -7.12
C ARG A 280 -18.61 27.87 -5.60
N ARG A 281 -19.14 26.80 -5.00
CA ARG A 281 -19.26 26.62 -3.53
C ARG A 281 -18.30 25.59 -2.96
N HIS A 282 -17.35 25.07 -3.74
CA HIS A 282 -16.42 24.08 -3.24
C HIS A 282 -15.55 24.65 -2.10
N PRO A 283 -15.43 23.99 -0.94
CA PRO A 283 -14.63 24.49 0.20
C PRO A 283 -13.18 24.84 -0.18
N ARG A 284 -12.62 24.15 -1.18
CA ARG A 284 -11.28 24.38 -1.76
C ARG A 284 -11.12 25.73 -2.51
N LEU A 285 -12.19 26.51 -2.67
CA LEU A 285 -12.15 27.88 -3.22
C LEU A 285 -12.18 28.95 -2.11
N ARG A 286 -12.42 28.58 -0.84
CA ARG A 286 -12.43 29.52 0.31
C ARG A 286 -11.01 29.77 0.82
N GLY A 287 -10.24 30.51 0.05
CA GLY A 287 -8.91 31.00 0.44
C GLY A 287 -8.37 32.03 -0.54
N SER A 288 -9.25 32.65 -1.32
CA SER A 288 -8.93 33.52 -2.44
C SER A 288 -8.40 34.89 -1.98
N GLU A 289 -7.18 34.96 -1.51
CA GLU A 289 -6.40 36.19 -1.64
C GLU A 289 -5.02 35.89 -2.21
N THR A 290 -5.00 35.99 -3.55
CA THR A 290 -3.84 36.14 -4.44
C THR A 290 -3.02 34.87 -4.79
N ARG A 291 -3.06 34.56 -6.10
CA ARG A 291 -2.07 33.87 -6.95
C ARG A 291 -2.40 32.43 -7.37
N ARG A 292 -1.98 32.12 -8.62
CA ARG A 292 -1.42 30.83 -9.11
C ARG A 292 -2.19 29.92 -10.08
N TYR A 293 -3.25 30.37 -10.76
CA TYR A 293 -3.72 29.68 -11.98
C TYR A 293 -3.13 30.23 -13.29
N GLN A 294 -2.19 31.17 -13.21
CA GLN A 294 -1.49 31.70 -14.38
C GLN A 294 -0.18 30.94 -14.64
N SER A 295 -0.16 30.25 -15.79
CA SER A 295 1.02 29.87 -16.56
C SER A 295 2.13 29.11 -15.83
N THR A 296 1.82 28.03 -15.11
CA THR A 296 2.88 27.01 -14.96
C THR A 296 2.99 26.30 -16.31
N ASN A 297 4.12 26.50 -16.99
CA ASN A 297 4.59 25.59 -18.02
C ASN A 297 5.00 24.25 -17.38
N VAL A 298 4.36 23.82 -16.29
CA VAL A 298 4.73 22.63 -15.51
C VAL A 298 3.60 21.63 -15.66
N CYS A 299 3.96 20.45 -16.17
CA CYS A 299 3.07 19.30 -16.22
C CYS A 299 3.51 18.25 -15.21
N TYR A 300 2.54 17.49 -14.75
CA TYR A 300 2.70 16.47 -13.73
C TYR A 300 2.27 15.11 -14.27
N ARG A 301 2.88 14.06 -13.74
CA ARG A 301 2.47 12.67 -13.94
C ARG A 301 2.67 11.93 -12.62
N GLU A 302 1.81 10.96 -12.32
CA GLU A 302 1.95 10.17 -11.08
C GLU A 302 3.24 9.32 -11.12
N ALA A 303 3.95 9.29 -10.00
CA ALA A 303 5.14 8.49 -9.76
C ALA A 303 4.75 7.22 -9.01
N TYR A 304 4.57 6.13 -9.74
CA TYR A 304 4.22 4.84 -9.15
C TYR A 304 5.47 4.10 -8.70
N HIS A 305 5.41 3.51 -7.50
CA HIS A 305 6.52 2.78 -6.91
C HIS A 305 6.14 1.32 -6.66
N PHE A 306 7.13 0.41 -6.71
CA PHE A 306 6.99 -0.95 -6.20
C PHE A 306 7.48 -1.02 -4.76
N SER A 307 6.75 -1.71 -3.89
CA SER A 307 7.10 -1.88 -2.48
C SER A 307 8.48 -2.52 -2.29
N ALA A 308 9.12 -2.27 -1.15
CA ALA A 308 10.36 -2.95 -0.77
C ALA A 308 10.19 -4.49 -0.72
N ALA A 309 9.03 -4.97 -0.25
CA ALA A 309 8.71 -6.40 -0.20
C ALA A 309 8.69 -7.06 -1.60
N ALA A 310 8.05 -6.43 -2.58
CA ALA A 310 7.99 -6.93 -3.97
C ALA A 310 9.40 -7.03 -4.59
N VAL A 311 10.24 -6.02 -4.35
CA VAL A 311 11.64 -6.01 -4.83
C VAL A 311 12.44 -7.13 -4.17
N ALA A 312 12.29 -7.32 -2.86
CA ALA A 312 12.95 -8.39 -2.12
C ALA A 312 12.52 -9.78 -2.60
N ILE A 313 11.22 -9.99 -2.84
CA ILE A 313 10.69 -11.26 -3.36
C ILE A 313 11.32 -11.58 -4.72
N ARG A 314 11.32 -10.61 -5.63
CA ARG A 314 11.94 -10.78 -6.96
C ARG A 314 13.44 -11.08 -6.87
N PHE A 315 14.15 -10.43 -5.95
CA PHE A 315 15.56 -10.73 -5.70
C PHE A 315 15.76 -12.17 -5.21
N LEU A 316 14.96 -12.61 -4.24
CA LEU A 316 15.01 -13.96 -3.67
C LEU A 316 14.71 -15.04 -4.73
N GLU A 317 13.81 -14.78 -5.67
CA GLU A 317 13.51 -15.69 -6.79
C GLU A 317 14.71 -15.96 -7.69
N ARG A 318 15.65 -15.00 -7.79
CA ARG A 318 16.86 -15.12 -8.62
C ARG A 318 17.99 -15.86 -7.94
N LEU A 319 17.95 -15.94 -6.62
CA LEU A 319 18.95 -16.67 -5.85
C LEU A 319 18.72 -18.18 -5.97
N SER A 320 19.82 -18.92 -6.03
CA SER A 320 19.76 -20.38 -5.84
C SER A 320 19.28 -20.72 -4.42
N PRO A 321 18.67 -21.90 -4.19
CA PRO A 321 18.29 -22.35 -2.85
C PRO A 321 19.44 -22.27 -1.84
N ALA A 322 20.67 -22.63 -2.26
CA ALA A 322 21.86 -22.56 -1.40
C ALA A 322 22.18 -21.12 -0.95
N GLN A 323 22.03 -20.14 -1.84
CA GLN A 323 22.23 -18.73 -1.49
C GLN A 323 21.12 -18.22 -0.55
N ARG A 324 19.87 -18.60 -0.80
CA ARG A 324 18.74 -18.23 0.08
C ARG A 324 18.91 -18.76 1.51
N LEU A 325 19.45 -19.97 1.66
CA LEU A 325 19.78 -20.58 2.96
C LEU A 325 20.94 -19.88 3.71
N ASN A 326 21.70 -19.03 3.03
CA ASN A 326 22.76 -18.24 3.66
C ASN A 326 22.24 -16.95 4.28
N LEU A 327 21.15 -16.38 3.76
CA LEU A 327 20.55 -15.15 4.30
C LEU A 327 20.11 -15.34 5.76
N ARG A 328 20.33 -14.32 6.58
CA ARG A 328 19.89 -14.32 7.99
C ARG A 328 18.90 -13.22 8.28
N HIS A 329 19.08 -12.05 7.68
CA HIS A 329 18.27 -10.90 7.99
C HIS A 329 18.03 -10.06 6.73
N ILE A 330 16.75 -9.75 6.49
CA ILE A 330 16.29 -8.86 5.44
C ILE A 330 15.57 -7.69 6.09
N VAL A 331 15.92 -6.48 5.68
CA VAL A 331 15.28 -5.25 6.13
C VAL A 331 14.54 -4.62 4.95
N LEU A 332 13.26 -4.34 5.12
CA LEU A 332 12.41 -3.75 4.08
C LEU A 332 12.00 -2.35 4.54
N HIS A 333 12.30 -1.33 3.76
CA HIS A 333 11.94 0.05 4.00
C HIS A 333 10.84 0.49 3.04
N GLU A 334 9.59 0.39 3.48
CA GLU A 334 8.41 0.92 2.79
C GLU A 334 8.33 2.44 3.02
N ASP A 335 9.28 3.16 2.43
CA ASP A 335 9.51 4.60 2.56
C ASP A 335 8.70 5.48 1.59
N HIS A 336 7.90 4.89 0.68
CA HIS A 336 6.96 5.59 -0.21
C HIS A 336 5.69 4.75 -0.43
N ILE A 337 4.59 5.40 -0.82
CA ILE A 337 3.38 4.71 -1.28
C ILE A 337 3.73 3.83 -2.49
N SER A 338 3.23 2.60 -2.48
CA SER A 338 3.51 1.61 -3.51
C SER A 338 2.24 1.01 -4.11
N VAL A 339 2.35 0.55 -5.36
CA VAL A 339 1.30 -0.20 -6.04
C VAL A 339 1.21 -1.63 -5.50
N GLY A 340 0.07 -2.28 -5.75
CA GLY A 340 -0.16 -3.69 -5.51
C GLY A 340 -0.84 -4.01 -4.19
N LEU A 341 -1.33 -3.04 -3.41
CA LEU A 341 -1.84 -3.25 -2.05
C LEU A 341 -0.71 -3.70 -1.10
N PRO A 342 0.28 -2.81 -0.86
CA PRO A 342 1.53 -3.16 -0.19
C PRO A 342 1.34 -3.81 1.18
N GLU A 343 0.25 -3.53 1.89
CA GLU A 343 -0.10 -4.10 3.18
C GLU A 343 0.05 -5.64 3.17
N CYS A 344 -0.44 -6.29 2.11
CA CYS A 344 -0.46 -7.75 1.98
C CYS A 344 0.85 -8.38 1.45
N HIS A 345 1.82 -7.59 0.97
CA HIS A 345 2.96 -8.13 0.22
C HIS A 345 3.86 -9.09 1.01
N ALA A 346 3.84 -9.02 2.34
CA ALA A 346 4.57 -9.95 3.19
C ALA A 346 4.11 -11.41 3.03
N MET A 347 2.92 -11.66 2.49
CA MET A 347 2.44 -13.00 2.12
C MET A 347 3.39 -13.70 1.15
N GLY A 348 3.97 -12.97 0.18
CA GLY A 348 4.91 -13.52 -0.79
C GLY A 348 6.25 -13.96 -0.18
N LEU A 349 6.55 -13.54 1.05
CA LEU A 349 7.79 -13.92 1.78
C LEU A 349 7.65 -15.25 2.55
N ILE A 350 6.43 -15.74 2.75
CA ILE A 350 6.16 -16.95 3.56
C ILE A 350 6.98 -18.14 3.07
N ARG A 351 7.00 -18.39 1.75
CA ARG A 351 7.74 -19.52 1.17
C ARG A 351 9.24 -19.48 1.46
N PHE A 352 9.84 -18.30 1.48
CA PHE A 352 11.28 -18.13 1.73
C PHE A 352 11.61 -18.27 3.21
N CYS A 353 10.72 -17.80 4.09
CA CYS A 353 10.86 -17.99 5.53
C CYS A 353 10.67 -19.47 5.92
N ARG A 354 9.79 -20.20 5.22
CA ARG A 354 9.65 -21.67 5.38
C ARG A 354 10.90 -22.42 4.89
N GLU A 355 11.43 -22.04 3.73
CA GLU A 355 12.67 -22.62 3.16
C GLU A 355 13.87 -22.39 4.07
N ASN A 356 13.99 -21.20 4.66
CA ASN A 356 15.07 -20.83 5.57
C ASN A 356 14.52 -20.40 6.95
N PRO A 357 14.38 -21.33 7.90
CA PRO A 357 13.87 -21.03 9.25
C PRO A 357 14.72 -20.05 10.07
N ARG A 358 15.95 -19.75 9.61
CA ARG A 358 16.86 -18.78 10.22
C ARG A 358 16.76 -17.39 9.59
N LEU A 359 15.95 -17.23 8.55
CA LEU A 359 15.68 -15.93 7.96
C LEU A 359 14.78 -15.13 8.90
N ARG A 360 15.14 -13.87 9.10
CA ARG A 360 14.37 -12.85 9.80
C ARG A 360 14.10 -11.71 8.83
N VAL A 361 12.88 -11.22 8.85
CA VAL A 361 12.43 -10.10 8.02
C VAL A 361 11.89 -9.01 8.94
N GLU A 362 12.48 -7.84 8.88
CA GLU A 362 11.96 -6.62 9.50
C GLU A 362 11.41 -5.71 8.41
N ARG A 363 10.14 -5.35 8.52
CA ARG A 363 9.45 -4.49 7.55
C ARG A 363 9.10 -3.17 8.20
N TYR A 364 9.86 -2.13 7.88
CA TYR A 364 9.66 -0.76 8.31
C TYR A 364 8.68 -0.07 7.38
N VAL A 365 7.58 0.46 7.94
CA VAL A 365 6.58 1.26 7.19
C VAL A 365 6.65 2.69 7.68
N GLY A 366 7.06 3.60 6.79
CA GLY A 366 7.26 5.01 7.14
C GLY A 366 5.94 5.72 7.41
N LEU A 367 5.74 6.23 8.62
CA LEU A 367 4.51 6.96 8.97
C LEU A 367 4.31 8.18 8.08
N TRP A 368 5.39 8.92 7.79
CA TRP A 368 5.32 10.22 7.09
C TRP A 368 5.24 10.12 5.58
N ARG A 369 6.11 9.31 4.96
CA ARG A 369 6.23 9.20 3.51
C ARG A 369 5.36 8.10 2.90
N ASN A 370 4.76 7.25 3.73
CA ASN A 370 3.88 6.18 3.30
C ASN A 370 2.46 6.37 3.87
N ILE A 371 2.23 6.10 5.15
CA ILE A 371 0.87 6.07 5.75
C ILE A 371 0.17 7.43 5.68
N LEU A 372 0.76 8.50 6.22
CA LEU A 372 0.17 9.84 6.21
C LEU A 372 0.08 10.41 4.80
N HIS A 373 1.03 10.04 3.94
CA HIS A 373 1.02 10.46 2.55
C HIS A 373 -0.19 9.87 1.83
N ASP A 374 -0.46 8.58 2.00
CA ASP A 374 -1.61 7.89 1.40
C ASP A 374 -2.94 8.56 1.81
N ILE A 375 -3.08 8.84 3.10
CA ILE A 375 -4.28 9.48 3.65
C ILE A 375 -4.50 10.89 3.06
N GLN A 376 -3.42 11.66 2.96
CA GLN A 376 -3.46 13.09 2.63
C GLN A 376 -2.80 13.39 1.28
N ALA A 377 -2.85 12.44 0.35
CA ALA A 377 -2.27 12.61 -0.97
C ALA A 377 -3.01 13.75 -1.70
N PRO A 378 -2.30 14.74 -2.26
CA PRO A 378 -2.96 15.81 -3.00
C PRO A 378 -3.45 15.27 -4.35
N SER A 379 -4.63 15.71 -4.77
CA SER A 379 -5.03 15.54 -6.17
C SER A 379 -4.08 16.31 -7.09
N LEU A 380 -3.94 15.87 -8.34
CA LEU A 380 -3.07 16.52 -9.32
C LEU A 380 -3.39 18.01 -9.50
N ASP A 381 -4.67 18.38 -9.38
CA ASP A 381 -5.11 19.78 -9.46
C ASP A 381 -4.58 20.66 -8.33
N ASN A 382 -4.20 20.08 -7.18
CA ASN A 382 -3.67 20.81 -6.03
C ASN A 382 -2.15 21.04 -6.15
N MET A 383 -1.49 20.46 -7.16
CA MET A 383 -0.03 20.49 -7.27
C MET A 383 0.59 21.88 -7.37
N PRO A 384 -0.02 22.86 -8.08
CA PRO A 384 0.47 24.25 -8.04
C PRO A 384 0.49 24.85 -6.64
N GLU A 385 -0.51 24.53 -5.81
CA GLU A 385 -0.62 24.99 -4.43
C GLU A 385 0.43 24.27 -3.57
N VAL A 386 0.57 22.95 -3.69
CA VAL A 386 1.58 22.18 -2.96
C VAL A 386 3.00 22.71 -3.27
N ALA A 387 3.28 23.01 -4.54
CA ALA A 387 4.55 23.57 -4.97
C ALA A 387 4.76 25.01 -4.47
N ASP A 388 3.70 25.81 -4.36
CA ASP A 388 3.79 27.10 -3.67
C ASP A 388 4.15 26.94 -2.20
N ASP A 389 3.38 26.10 -1.50
CA ASP A 389 3.53 25.88 -0.08
C ASP A 389 4.91 25.32 0.27
N LEU A 390 5.52 24.54 -0.62
CA LEU A 390 6.91 24.11 -0.48
C LEU A 390 7.85 25.33 -0.35
N THR A 391 7.65 26.38 -1.15
CA THR A 391 8.49 27.59 -1.10
C THR A 391 8.22 28.47 0.11
N LYS A 392 6.98 28.46 0.62
CA LYS A 392 6.58 29.30 1.76
C LYS A 392 6.66 28.60 3.12
N GLY A 393 6.67 27.27 3.14
CA GLY A 393 6.61 26.44 4.35
C GLY A 393 5.26 26.49 5.08
N GLU A 394 4.17 26.79 4.37
CA GLU A 394 2.87 27.10 4.98
C GLU A 394 1.98 25.87 5.23
N ARG A 395 2.13 24.80 4.42
CA ARG A 395 1.27 23.62 4.51
C ARG A 395 1.61 22.74 5.71
N ARG A 396 0.55 22.28 6.38
CA ARG A 396 0.62 21.45 7.58
C ARG A 396 0.07 20.06 7.30
N CYS A 397 0.54 19.07 8.05
CA CYS A 397 0.00 17.71 8.04
C CYS A 397 -1.13 17.62 9.06
N GLU A 398 -2.25 17.01 8.67
CA GLU A 398 -3.40 16.79 9.54
C GLU A 398 -3.12 15.61 10.49
N ILE A 399 -3.31 15.82 11.79
CA ILE A 399 -2.98 14.85 12.85
C ILE A 399 -4.12 13.85 13.07
N SER A 400 -5.37 14.29 12.82
CA SER A 400 -6.58 13.60 13.27
C SER A 400 -7.48 13.15 12.12
N ASP A 401 -6.94 12.66 11.01
CA ASP A 401 -7.77 12.14 9.91
C ASP A 401 -8.36 10.76 10.28
N GLY A 402 -9.69 10.63 10.31
CA GLY A 402 -10.39 9.38 10.60
C GLY A 402 -10.05 8.21 9.67
N ARG A 403 -9.44 8.46 8.49
CA ARG A 403 -8.91 7.42 7.59
C ARG A 403 -7.57 6.84 8.06
N LEU A 404 -6.87 7.49 9.00
CA LEU A 404 -5.62 6.96 9.54
C LEU A 404 -5.83 5.62 10.26
N GLY A 405 -6.91 5.52 11.05
CA GLY A 405 -7.26 4.26 11.73
C GLY A 405 -7.53 3.13 10.74
N ARG A 406 -8.12 3.44 9.59
CA ARG A 406 -8.39 2.48 8.50
C ARG A 406 -7.12 1.95 7.84
N ILE A 407 -6.21 2.84 7.46
CA ILE A 407 -4.96 2.41 6.80
C ILE A 407 -4.09 1.61 7.78
N LEU A 408 -3.99 2.06 9.04
CA LEU A 408 -3.30 1.30 10.08
C LEU A 408 -3.95 -0.07 10.33
N SER A 409 -5.28 -0.13 10.36
CA SER A 409 -6.04 -1.39 10.47
C SER A 409 -5.64 -2.39 9.38
N SER A 410 -5.52 -1.94 8.13
CA SER A 410 -5.08 -2.77 7.01
C SER A 410 -3.66 -3.31 7.20
N TRP A 411 -2.71 -2.46 7.56
CA TRP A 411 -1.32 -2.87 7.83
C TRP A 411 -1.22 -3.85 9.01
N PHE A 412 -1.93 -3.58 10.10
CA PHE A 412 -1.93 -4.43 11.28
C PHE A 412 -2.59 -5.77 11.02
N GLY A 413 -3.80 -5.77 10.46
CA GLY A 413 -4.50 -7.01 10.23
C GLY A 413 -3.79 -7.89 9.20
N GLU A 414 -3.22 -7.34 8.13
CA GLU A 414 -2.41 -8.13 7.18
C GLU A 414 -1.19 -8.76 7.88
N ALA A 415 -0.49 -8.02 8.74
CA ALA A 415 0.63 -8.55 9.51
C ALA A 415 0.22 -9.66 10.49
N LEU A 416 -0.94 -9.53 11.13
CA LEU A 416 -1.49 -10.56 12.03
C LEU A 416 -1.91 -11.81 11.25
N ALA A 417 -2.56 -11.63 10.10
CA ALA A 417 -3.03 -12.72 9.24
C ALA A 417 -1.89 -13.56 8.63
N LEU A 418 -0.65 -13.04 8.56
CA LEU A 418 0.51 -13.80 8.09
C LEU A 418 0.74 -15.09 8.87
N MET A 419 0.49 -15.07 10.18
CA MET A 419 0.75 -16.22 11.05
C MET A 419 -0.23 -17.36 10.72
N ASP A 420 -1.50 -17.02 10.50
CA ASP A 420 -2.54 -17.97 10.08
C ASP A 420 -2.31 -18.48 8.65
N ALA A 421 -1.74 -17.63 7.78
CA ALA A 421 -1.25 -18.04 6.46
C ALA A 421 0.02 -18.93 6.53
N GLY A 422 0.58 -19.10 7.73
CA GLY A 422 1.68 -20.00 8.06
C GLY A 422 3.07 -19.42 7.81
N MET A 423 3.25 -18.12 8.05
CA MET A 423 4.55 -17.52 8.31
C MET A 423 5.19 -18.18 9.55
N PRO A 424 6.45 -18.63 9.49
CA PRO A 424 7.10 -19.22 10.66
C PRO A 424 7.20 -18.26 11.85
N ALA A 425 7.02 -18.80 13.07
CA ALA A 425 7.09 -18.00 14.28
C ALA A 425 8.44 -17.28 14.41
N GLY A 426 8.38 -15.97 14.65
CA GLY A 426 9.56 -15.11 14.79
C GLY A 426 10.34 -14.85 13.51
N SER A 427 9.86 -15.23 12.32
CA SER A 427 10.54 -14.90 11.05
C SER A 427 10.19 -13.52 10.49
N PHE A 428 9.13 -12.88 10.96
CA PHE A 428 8.64 -11.60 10.45
C PHE A 428 8.32 -10.64 11.59
N THR A 429 8.59 -9.35 11.38
CA THR A 429 8.15 -8.25 12.24
C THR A 429 7.78 -7.04 11.37
N LEU A 430 6.58 -6.48 11.57
CA LEU A 430 6.17 -5.18 11.05
C LEU A 430 6.56 -4.09 12.06
N ILE A 431 7.20 -3.01 11.57
CA ILE A 431 7.65 -1.90 12.40
C ILE A 431 7.09 -0.60 11.81
N LEU A 432 6.27 0.11 12.58
CA LEU A 432 5.89 1.48 12.24
C LEU A 432 7.06 2.42 12.52
N ASP A 433 7.55 3.06 11.46
CA ASP A 433 8.69 3.96 11.51
C ASP A 433 8.24 5.41 11.57
N GLY A 434 8.43 6.04 12.73
CA GLY A 434 8.13 7.46 12.95
C GLY A 434 9.17 8.42 12.38
N ASN A 435 10.26 7.93 11.80
CA ASN A 435 11.27 8.81 11.20
C ASN A 435 10.70 9.62 10.01
N PRO A 436 11.19 10.86 9.81
CA PRO A 436 12.22 11.53 10.61
C PRO A 436 11.68 12.30 11.83
N ALA A 437 10.38 12.22 12.15
CA ALA A 437 9.73 13.03 13.18
C ALA A 437 9.05 12.19 14.28
N ILE A 438 9.85 11.36 14.98
CA ILE A 438 9.39 10.41 16.02
C ILE A 438 8.51 11.07 17.10
N ASN A 439 8.82 12.30 17.52
CA ASN A 439 8.04 13.00 18.54
C ASN A 439 6.64 13.38 18.02
N LEU A 440 6.55 13.84 16.77
CA LEU A 440 5.26 14.15 16.13
C LEU A 440 4.48 12.87 15.83
N SER A 441 5.15 11.77 15.48
CA SER A 441 4.52 10.44 15.37
C SER A 441 3.91 10.00 16.71
N SER A 442 4.60 10.25 17.82
CA SER A 442 4.07 9.99 19.17
C SER A 442 2.81 10.83 19.45
N GLU A 443 2.81 12.10 19.05
CA GLU A 443 1.65 13.01 19.21
C GLU A 443 0.43 12.53 18.41
N ILE A 444 0.63 12.09 17.16
CA ILE A 444 -0.44 11.54 16.31
C ILE A 444 -1.10 10.33 16.98
N PHE A 445 -0.32 9.42 17.54
CA PHE A 445 -0.88 8.23 18.19
C PHE A 445 -1.59 8.59 19.51
N GLN A 446 -1.01 9.48 20.30
CA GLN A 446 -1.56 9.87 21.61
C GLN A 446 -2.85 10.68 21.50
N ASN A 447 -2.93 11.59 20.53
CA ASN A 447 -4.03 12.55 20.42
C ASN A 447 -5.06 12.16 19.36
N GLY A 448 -4.64 11.49 18.29
CA GLY A 448 -5.50 10.99 17.22
C GLY A 448 -5.96 9.57 17.51
N ILE A 449 -5.06 8.60 17.43
CA ILE A 449 -5.39 7.16 17.45
C ILE A 449 -6.00 6.71 18.78
N GLN A 450 -5.35 7.01 19.91
CA GLN A 450 -5.86 6.62 21.23
C GLN A 450 -7.22 7.24 21.54
N ARG A 451 -7.45 8.49 21.10
CA ARG A 451 -8.76 9.15 21.21
C ARG A 451 -9.81 8.45 20.38
N SER A 452 -9.52 8.11 19.12
CA SER A 452 -10.46 7.39 18.25
C SER A 452 -10.84 6.03 18.83
N ILE A 453 -9.85 5.29 19.35
CA ILE A 453 -10.07 4.01 20.03
C ILE A 453 -10.96 4.16 21.26
N ALA A 454 -10.67 5.10 22.14
CA ALA A 454 -11.49 5.30 23.33
C ALA A 454 -12.89 5.82 22.99
N THR A 455 -13.03 6.61 21.92
CA THR A 455 -14.32 7.07 21.40
C THR A 455 -15.17 5.90 20.91
N GLU A 456 -14.59 5.00 20.11
CA GLU A 456 -15.25 3.77 19.64
C GLU A 456 -15.73 2.91 20.83
N GLN A 457 -14.84 2.65 21.79
CA GLN A 457 -15.16 1.82 22.95
C GLN A 457 -16.24 2.45 23.84
N ALA A 458 -16.18 3.78 24.05
CA ALA A 458 -17.19 4.50 24.81
C ALA A 458 -18.55 4.50 24.09
N PHE A 459 -18.55 4.70 22.77
CA PHE A 459 -19.76 4.63 21.94
C PHE A 459 -20.42 3.26 22.06
N ARG A 460 -19.66 2.17 21.86
CA ARG A 460 -20.17 0.80 22.03
C ARG A 460 -20.83 0.60 23.40
N ARG A 461 -20.16 1.00 24.49
CA ARG A 461 -20.72 0.88 25.85
C ARG A 461 -21.99 1.72 26.08
N CYS A 462 -22.14 2.85 25.41
CA CYS A 462 -23.32 3.70 25.53
C CYS A 462 -24.53 3.14 24.76
N PHE A 463 -24.31 2.41 23.67
CA PHE A 463 -25.36 1.99 22.74
C PHE A 463 -25.50 0.47 22.52
N ASP A 464 -24.72 -0.36 23.21
CA ASP A 464 -24.62 -1.84 23.12
C ASP A 464 -25.96 -2.61 23.29
N LYS A 465 -27.05 -1.93 23.66
CA LYS A 465 -28.40 -2.52 23.80
C LYS A 465 -29.45 -1.97 22.83
N HIS A 466 -29.16 -0.97 22.00
CA HIS A 466 -30.15 -0.30 21.14
C HIS A 466 -29.80 -0.33 19.64
N LEU A 467 -28.56 -0.66 19.27
CA LEU A 467 -28.14 -0.71 17.87
C LEU A 467 -28.56 -1.99 17.12
N SER A 468 -28.77 -3.11 17.82
CA SER A 468 -29.26 -4.36 17.19
C SER A 468 -30.65 -4.21 16.53
N ASN A 469 -31.41 -3.16 16.90
CA ASN A 469 -32.70 -2.82 16.30
C ASN A 469 -32.61 -1.64 15.32
N ALA A 470 -31.49 -0.91 15.29
CA ALA A 470 -31.29 0.29 14.49
C ALA A 470 -30.63 0.03 13.12
N GLU A 471 -30.11 -1.19 12.88
CA GLU A 471 -29.65 -1.62 11.56
C GLU A 471 -30.76 -1.55 10.49
N ASN A 472 -32.03 -1.57 10.92
CA ASN A 472 -33.20 -1.46 10.05
C ASN A 472 -33.81 -0.05 9.95
N ASP A 473 -33.24 0.96 10.61
CA ASP A 473 -33.77 2.32 10.60
C ASP A 473 -32.95 3.22 9.66
N HIS A 474 -33.48 3.45 8.45
CA HIS A 474 -32.89 4.34 7.44
C HIS A 474 -32.72 5.80 7.91
N THR A 475 -33.23 6.17 9.09
CA THR A 475 -32.99 7.49 9.71
C THR A 475 -31.71 7.57 10.57
N VAL A 476 -31.07 6.45 10.93
CA VAL A 476 -29.82 6.37 11.74
C VAL A 476 -28.56 6.09 10.88
N GLY A 477 -28.72 6.09 9.55
CA GLY A 477 -27.81 5.46 8.58
C GLY A 477 -26.42 6.06 8.32
N TYR A 478 -25.71 6.63 9.30
CA TYR A 478 -24.35 7.15 9.07
C TYR A 478 -23.28 6.78 10.10
N ILE A 479 -23.61 6.26 11.29
CA ILE A 479 -22.58 5.69 12.20
C ILE A 479 -22.71 4.18 12.21
N ARG A 480 -21.63 3.48 11.87
CA ARG A 480 -21.45 2.04 12.05
C ARG A 480 -20.43 1.79 13.17
N MET A 481 -20.58 0.64 13.85
CA MET A 481 -19.49 0.17 14.70
C MET A 481 -18.23 0.01 13.86
N GLY A 482 -17.10 0.49 14.38
CA GLY A 482 -15.82 0.53 13.67
C GLY A 482 -15.49 1.84 12.96
N ASP A 483 -16.42 2.81 12.94
CA ASP A 483 -16.20 4.10 12.24
C ASP A 483 -15.07 4.95 12.84
N TRP A 484 -14.82 4.85 14.15
CA TRP A 484 -13.69 5.53 14.79
C TRP A 484 -12.46 4.62 14.88
N ALA A 485 -12.67 3.34 15.20
CA ALA A 485 -11.59 2.38 15.33
C ALA A 485 -12.00 1.01 14.74
N PRO A 486 -11.54 0.68 13.53
CA PRO A 486 -11.75 -0.63 12.93
C PRO A 486 -11.15 -1.74 13.81
N ASN A 487 -11.64 -2.97 13.66
CA ASN A 487 -11.30 -4.03 14.62
C ASN A 487 -9.79 -4.34 14.65
N HIS A 488 -9.13 -4.41 13.50
CA HIS A 488 -7.68 -4.68 13.46
C HIS A 488 -6.81 -3.52 13.94
N LEU A 489 -7.35 -2.29 14.01
CA LEU A 489 -6.66 -1.18 14.68
C LEU A 489 -6.51 -1.47 16.17
N LEU A 490 -7.59 -1.93 16.82
CA LEU A 490 -7.59 -2.27 18.25
C LEU A 490 -6.62 -3.41 18.54
N ASP A 491 -6.69 -4.47 17.75
CA ASP A 491 -5.80 -5.63 17.89
C ASP A 491 -4.33 -5.19 17.75
N GLY A 492 -3.99 -4.52 16.65
CA GLY A 492 -2.63 -4.08 16.37
C GLY A 492 -2.06 -3.11 17.41
N MET A 493 -2.90 -2.24 17.98
CA MET A 493 -2.47 -1.36 19.08
C MET A 493 -2.07 -2.13 20.34
N GLY A 494 -2.80 -3.19 20.69
CA GLY A 494 -2.41 -4.08 21.79
C GLY A 494 -1.07 -4.80 21.57
N HIS A 495 -0.65 -4.93 20.31
CA HIS A 495 0.63 -5.51 19.93
C HIS A 495 1.81 -4.55 20.06
N LEU A 496 1.61 -3.24 19.89
CA LEU A 496 2.69 -2.23 19.87
C LEU A 496 3.41 -2.07 21.22
N ASP A 497 2.73 -2.33 22.34
CA ASP A 497 3.31 -2.24 23.69
C ASP A 497 4.18 -3.45 24.06
N ASN A 498 4.19 -4.50 23.24
CA ASN A 498 4.92 -5.74 23.51
C ASN A 498 6.16 -5.87 22.61
N PRO A 499 7.40 -5.78 23.16
CA PRO A 499 8.63 -5.85 22.36
C PRO A 499 8.87 -7.23 21.73
N ALA A 500 8.17 -8.29 22.17
CA ALA A 500 8.23 -9.63 21.57
C ALA A 500 7.18 -9.82 20.45
N SER A 501 6.33 -8.82 20.21
CA SER A 501 5.25 -8.88 19.23
C SER A 501 5.75 -8.84 17.78
N VAL A 502 4.88 -9.31 16.87
CA VAL A 502 5.01 -9.25 15.41
C VAL A 502 4.78 -7.84 14.86
N ILE A 503 4.13 -6.95 15.61
CA ILE A 503 3.95 -5.53 15.28
C ILE A 503 4.63 -4.68 16.34
N ARG A 504 5.44 -3.70 15.92
CA ARG A 504 6.20 -2.78 16.79
C ARG A 504 6.20 -1.37 16.23
N CYS A 505 6.69 -0.41 17.00
CA CYS A 505 6.99 0.95 16.56
C CYS A 505 8.29 1.45 17.20
N ASN A 506 8.88 2.50 16.64
CA ASN A 506 10.06 3.17 17.18
C ASN A 506 9.77 4.52 17.87
N PHE A 507 8.49 4.80 18.15
CA PHE A 507 8.01 6.00 18.82
C PHE A 507 7.06 5.63 19.97
N ASN A 508 6.72 6.59 20.83
CA ASN A 508 5.90 6.34 22.01
C ASN A 508 4.40 6.52 21.71
N ILE A 509 3.63 5.43 21.75
CA ILE A 509 2.17 5.47 21.51
C ILE A 509 1.36 6.09 22.66
N GLY A 510 2.01 6.32 23.80
CA GLY A 510 1.46 6.87 25.04
C GLY A 510 0.39 5.99 25.70
N THR A 511 -0.29 6.54 26.70
CA THR A 511 -1.28 5.80 27.49
C THR A 511 -2.67 5.86 26.85
N PRO A 512 -3.45 4.76 26.89
CA PRO A 512 -4.85 4.78 26.47
C PRO A 512 -5.67 5.85 27.20
N TRP A 513 -6.63 6.45 26.49
CA TRP A 513 -7.57 7.41 27.08
C TRP A 513 -8.56 6.70 28.02
N ASP A 514 -9.05 7.44 29.03
CA ASP A 514 -10.00 6.92 30.01
C ASP A 514 -11.41 6.75 29.41
N VAL A 515 -11.72 5.52 29.03
CA VAL A 515 -13.01 5.14 28.43
C VAL A 515 -14.16 5.34 29.42
N ASP A 516 -13.96 5.07 30.71
CA ASP A 516 -15.03 5.18 31.71
C ASP A 516 -15.44 6.64 31.91
N LYS A 517 -14.45 7.53 31.97
CA LYS A 517 -14.69 8.98 31.96
C LYS A 517 -15.41 9.44 30.69
N MET A 518 -15.00 8.95 29.51
CA MET A 518 -15.69 9.29 28.26
C MET A 518 -17.14 8.80 28.22
N VAL A 519 -17.41 7.60 28.74
CA VAL A 519 -18.77 7.07 28.89
C VAL A 519 -19.57 7.97 29.83
N GLU A 520 -19.03 8.35 30.99
CA GLU A 520 -19.71 9.22 31.95
C GLU A 520 -20.10 10.57 31.33
N GLU A 521 -19.16 11.22 30.65
CA GLU A 521 -19.36 12.54 30.03
C GLU A 521 -20.34 12.52 28.84
N ARG A 522 -20.40 11.40 28.11
CA ARG A 522 -21.10 11.29 26.82
C ARG A 522 -22.33 10.39 26.87
N ARG A 523 -22.66 9.78 28.00
CA ARG A 523 -23.77 8.81 28.14
C ARG A 523 -25.11 9.33 27.64
N GLN A 524 -25.36 10.63 27.80
CA GLN A 524 -26.62 11.28 27.41
C GLN A 524 -26.57 11.91 26.01
N TRP A 525 -25.46 11.78 25.28
CA TRP A 525 -25.34 12.35 23.95
C TRP A 525 -26.21 11.56 22.97
N PRO A 526 -27.03 12.24 22.15
CA PRO A 526 -27.71 11.58 21.04
C PRO A 526 -26.69 11.14 19.98
N VAL A 527 -27.02 10.11 19.19
CA VAL A 527 -26.16 9.57 18.12
C VAL A 527 -25.64 10.68 17.18
N GLN A 528 -26.48 11.64 16.81
CA GLN A 528 -26.08 12.80 16.00
C GLN A 528 -24.91 13.60 16.60
N ARG A 529 -24.88 13.75 17.93
CA ARG A 529 -23.80 14.48 18.59
C ARG A 529 -22.49 13.71 18.58
N TRP A 530 -22.54 12.37 18.55
CA TRP A 530 -21.37 11.55 18.28
C TRP A 530 -20.88 11.73 16.83
N GLN A 531 -21.79 11.85 15.85
CA GLN A 531 -21.42 12.15 14.44
C GLN A 531 -20.69 13.48 14.32
N ASP A 532 -21.23 14.50 15.00
CA ASP A 532 -20.64 15.82 14.99
C ASP A 532 -19.26 15.80 15.67
N ASP A 533 -19.06 15.01 16.74
CA ASP A 533 -17.74 14.84 17.38
C ASP A 533 -16.77 14.06 16.50
N LEU A 534 -17.21 13.03 15.76
CA LEU A 534 -16.39 12.33 14.76
C LEU A 534 -15.92 13.31 13.67
N SER A 535 -16.85 14.10 13.13
CA SER A 535 -16.55 15.09 12.09
C SER A 535 -15.63 16.20 12.62
N ARG A 536 -15.82 16.66 13.86
CA ARG A 536 -14.94 17.67 14.49
C ARG A 536 -13.59 17.13 14.93
N ALA A 537 -13.51 15.85 15.31
CA ALA A 537 -12.24 15.18 15.56
C ALA A 537 -11.42 15.13 14.27
N ASN A 538 -12.08 14.88 13.13
CA ASN A 538 -11.48 14.97 11.81
C ASN A 538 -11.02 16.39 11.46
N ASP A 539 -11.66 17.44 11.99
CA ASP A 539 -11.29 18.84 11.78
C ASP A 539 -10.16 19.35 12.73
N GLY A 540 -9.58 18.49 13.57
CA GLY A 540 -8.92 18.91 14.82
C GLY A 540 -7.49 18.44 15.01
N GLY A 541 -6.52 19.11 14.38
CA GLY A 541 -5.09 19.07 14.75
C GLY A 541 -4.17 19.13 13.53
N TYR A 542 -3.19 20.03 13.55
CA TYR A 542 -2.18 20.15 12.48
C TYR A 542 -0.78 20.17 13.06
N CYS A 543 0.15 19.46 12.44
CA CYS A 543 1.58 19.54 12.76
C CYS A 543 2.38 20.11 11.58
N THR A 544 3.46 20.81 11.93
CA THR A 544 4.41 21.35 10.95
C THR A 544 5.73 20.63 11.10
N LEU A 545 6.23 20.07 10.00
CA LEU A 545 7.61 19.61 9.91
C LEU A 545 8.50 20.84 9.68
N ALA A 546 9.14 21.32 10.74
CA ALA A 546 10.03 22.47 10.69
C ALA A 546 11.47 22.06 10.34
N PRO A 547 12.26 22.96 9.72
CA PRO A 547 13.68 22.71 9.48
C PRO A 547 14.41 22.24 10.75
N PRO A 548 15.30 21.23 10.67
CA PRO A 548 15.92 20.68 9.45
C PRO A 548 15.14 19.58 8.73
N LEU A 549 13.92 19.24 9.17
CA LEU A 549 13.10 18.21 8.53
C LEU A 549 12.52 18.70 7.19
N PRO A 550 12.28 17.80 6.22
CA PRO A 550 11.53 18.15 5.01
C PRO A 550 10.13 18.64 5.37
N CYS A 551 9.64 19.67 4.69
CA CYS A 551 8.27 20.14 4.92
C CYS A 551 7.24 19.13 4.38
N TRP A 552 6.00 19.24 4.85
CA TRP A 552 4.92 18.35 4.41
C TRP A 552 4.69 18.38 2.90
N SER A 553 4.76 19.58 2.29
CA SER A 553 4.67 19.73 0.83
C SER A 553 5.75 18.96 0.08
N SER A 554 6.96 18.84 0.65
CA SER A 554 8.02 18.05 0.01
C SER A 554 7.61 16.59 -0.12
N PHE A 555 7.10 15.98 0.95
CA PHE A 555 6.60 14.61 0.88
C PHE A 555 5.46 14.50 -0.14
N GLN A 556 4.48 15.41 -0.08
CA GLN A 556 3.34 15.40 -0.99
C GLN A 556 3.70 15.49 -2.48
N LEU A 557 4.78 16.18 -2.84
CA LEU A 557 5.24 16.25 -4.23
C LEU A 557 5.96 14.97 -4.71
N ASP A 558 6.48 14.14 -3.81
CA ASP A 558 7.30 12.96 -4.14
C ASP A 558 6.52 11.86 -4.91
N ILE A 559 5.18 11.89 -4.90
CA ILE A 559 4.34 10.97 -5.69
C ILE A 559 4.03 11.49 -7.11
N PHE A 560 4.64 12.59 -7.54
CA PHE A 560 4.49 13.13 -8.87
C PHE A 560 5.83 13.45 -9.53
N GLU A 561 5.98 13.02 -10.77
CA GLU A 561 6.98 13.53 -11.68
C GLU A 561 6.59 14.91 -12.18
N GLN A 562 7.57 15.79 -12.39
CA GLN A 562 7.36 17.16 -12.85
C GLN A 562 8.24 17.45 -14.08
N LYS A 563 7.69 18.15 -15.05
CA LYS A 563 8.45 18.60 -16.23
C LYS A 563 7.98 19.98 -16.67
N ILE A 564 8.93 20.80 -17.13
CA ILE A 564 8.63 22.08 -17.75
C ILE A 564 8.37 21.88 -19.26
N VAL A 565 7.16 22.20 -19.72
CA VAL A 565 6.72 22.13 -21.11
C VAL A 565 5.91 23.40 -21.44
N PRO A 566 6.22 24.13 -22.54
CA PRO A 566 5.38 25.22 -23.01
C PRO A 566 3.96 24.73 -23.29
N LYS A 567 2.93 25.41 -22.76
CA LYS A 567 1.55 25.08 -23.12
C LYS A 567 1.39 25.16 -24.65
N PRO A 568 0.73 24.18 -25.30
CA PRO A 568 0.33 24.34 -26.69
C PRO A 568 -0.51 25.61 -26.80
N ALA A 569 -0.25 26.43 -27.82
CA ALA A 569 -1.12 27.56 -28.13
C ALA A 569 -2.54 27.00 -28.32
N GLU A 570 -3.51 27.56 -27.59
CA GLU A 570 -4.92 27.25 -27.85
C GLU A 570 -5.17 27.54 -29.33
N ALA A 571 -5.38 26.49 -30.12
CA ALA A 571 -5.97 26.66 -31.43
C ALA A 571 -7.33 27.28 -31.15
N LYS A 572 -7.49 28.55 -31.52
CA LYS A 572 -8.82 29.12 -31.67
C LYS A 572 -9.54 28.18 -32.61
N ASP A 573 -10.55 27.48 -32.11
CA ASP A 573 -11.57 26.94 -32.99
C ASP A 573 -12.09 28.16 -33.77
N ASP A 574 -11.74 28.23 -35.06
CA ASP A 574 -12.27 29.23 -35.98
C ASP A 574 -13.78 29.00 -36.06
N GLU A 575 -14.53 29.71 -35.22
CA GLU A 575 -15.89 30.15 -35.53
C GLU A 575 -15.81 31.08 -36.74
N ASP A 576 -15.70 30.49 -37.94
CA ASP A 576 -16.01 31.19 -39.19
C ASP A 576 -16.41 30.16 -40.24
N GLY A 577 -17.72 30.06 -40.51
CA GLY A 577 -18.17 29.18 -41.58
C GLY A 577 -19.66 28.95 -41.80
N VAL A 578 -20.60 29.75 -41.26
CA VAL A 578 -21.94 29.88 -41.88
C VAL A 578 -22.43 31.32 -41.75
N GLY A 579 -21.99 32.16 -42.68
CA GLY A 579 -22.66 33.39 -43.05
C GLY A 579 -23.17 33.25 -44.49
N THR A 580 -24.50 33.40 -44.63
CA THR A 580 -25.36 33.37 -45.85
C THR A 580 -25.65 32.03 -46.50
#